data_AF-A0A2M7BNX7-F1
#
_entry.id   AF-A0A2M7BNX7-F1
#
_cell.length_a   1.000
_cell.length_b   1.000
_cell.length_c   1.000
_cell.angle_alpha   90.00
_cell.angle_beta   90.00
_cell.angle_gamma   90.00
#
_symmetry.space_group_name_H-M   'P 1'
#
loop_
_entity.id
_entity.type
_entity.pdbx_description
1 polymer ?
#
loop_
_entity_poly.entity_id
_entity_poly.type
_entity_poly.pdbx_seq_one_letter_code
_entity_poly.pdbx_strand_id
1 'polypeptide(L)' 'MPAPQEVLDLAARFTENLAAYASGAYNEAQLRREFIDPLFRALGWDLDNIAGHAKAYKDVIHEDAIRIVERD' A
#
# COMPACT_ATOMS: atom_id res chain seq x y z
N MET A 1 8.04 -18.96 -11.32
CA MET A 1 8.25 -18.88 -9.86
C MET A 1 6.87 -18.78 -9.23
N PRO A 2 6.55 -19.57 -8.19
CA PRO A 2 5.33 -19.36 -7.42
C PRO A 2 5.40 -18.02 -6.67
N ALA A 3 4.25 -17.43 -6.35
CA ALA A 3 4.19 -16.25 -5.50
C ALA A 3 4.72 -16.59 -4.09
N PRO A 4 5.36 -15.64 -3.37
CA PRO A 4 5.72 -15.83 -1.97
C PRO A 4 4.48 -16.16 -1.13
N GLN A 5 4.66 -17.00 -0.10
CA GLN A 5 3.54 -17.43 0.75
C GLN A 5 2.91 -16.23 1.48
N GLU A 6 3.72 -15.25 1.86
CA GLU A 6 3.29 -14.02 2.51
C GLU A 6 2.30 -13.22 1.65
N VAL A 7 2.47 -13.24 0.31
CA VAL A 7 1.53 -12.59 -0.61
C VAL A 7 0.19 -13.30 -0.61
N LEU A 8 0.21 -14.64 -0.60
CA LEU A 8 -1.00 -15.46 -0.57
C LEU A 8 -1.76 -15.25 0.76
N ASP A 9 -1.03 -15.21 1.88
CA ASP A 9 -1.61 -15.01 3.21
C ASP A 9 -2.24 -13.61 3.35
N LEU A 10 -1.58 -12.57 2.82
CA LEU A 10 -2.13 -11.22 2.78
C LEU A 10 -3.41 -11.16 1.94
N ALA A 11 -3.41 -11.79 0.77
CA ALA A 11 -4.59 -11.85 -0.11
C ALA A 11 -5.76 -12.62 0.53
N ALA A 12 -5.48 -13.74 1.18
CA ALA A 12 -6.48 -14.54 1.89
C ALA A 12 -7.11 -13.72 3.02
N ARG A 13 -6.29 -13.14 3.91
CA ARG A 13 -6.78 -12.32 5.04
C ARG A 13 -7.59 -11.11 4.58
N PHE A 14 -7.16 -10.45 3.49
CA PHE A 14 -7.89 -9.33 2.90
C PHE A 14 -9.27 -9.77 2.40
N THR A 15 -9.32 -10.89 1.68
CA THR A 15 -10.55 -11.44 1.12
C THR A 15 -11.54 -11.86 2.22
N GLU A 16 -11.05 -12.53 3.27
CA GLU A 16 -11.87 -12.99 4.39
C GLU A 16 -12.55 -11.84 5.15
N ASN A 17 -11.94 -10.65 5.16
CA ASN A 17 -12.41 -9.49 5.93
C ASN A 17 -12.75 -8.30 5.03
N LEU A 18 -13.05 -8.54 3.75
CA LEU A 18 -13.26 -7.50 2.72
C LEU A 18 -14.27 -6.45 3.17
N ALA A 19 -15.38 -6.86 3.80
CA ALA A 19 -16.41 -5.95 4.26
C ALA A 19 -15.91 -4.95 5.32
N ALA A 20 -15.00 -5.38 6.21
CA ALA A 20 -14.42 -4.51 7.22
C ALA A 20 -13.43 -3.52 6.59
N TYR A 21 -12.57 -3.99 5.68
CA TYR A 21 -11.56 -3.15 5.03
C TYR A 21 -12.13 -2.19 3.98
N ALA A 22 -13.28 -2.54 3.37
CA ALA A 22 -14.02 -1.65 2.48
C ALA A 22 -14.96 -0.68 3.21
N SER A 23 -15.03 -0.76 4.54
CA SER A 23 -15.84 0.16 5.34
C SER A 23 -15.14 1.51 5.52
N GLY A 24 -15.92 2.59 5.70
CA GLY A 24 -15.36 3.91 6.00
C GLY A 24 -14.64 4.01 7.35
N ALA A 25 -14.72 2.98 8.19
CA ALA A 25 -13.99 2.91 9.46
C ALA A 25 -12.53 2.47 9.29
N TYR A 26 -12.19 1.87 8.16
CA TYR A 26 -10.83 1.43 7.84
C TYR A 26 -10.17 2.45 6.91
N ASN A 27 -9.19 3.19 7.42
CA ASN A 27 -8.59 4.30 6.67
C ASN A 27 -7.36 3.87 5.87
N GLU A 28 -6.92 4.77 4.97
CA GLU A 28 -5.76 4.56 4.10
C GLU A 28 -4.48 4.25 4.88
N ALA A 29 -4.25 4.91 6.01
CA ALA A 29 -3.05 4.69 6.81
C ALA A 29 -3.01 3.28 7.42
N GLN A 30 -4.16 2.72 7.82
CA GLN A 30 -4.29 1.34 8.29
C GLN A 30 -4.07 0.36 7.15
N LEU A 31 -4.76 0.56 6.02
CA LEU A 31 -4.60 -0.28 4.83
C LEU A 31 -3.14 -0.35 4.36
N ARG A 32 -2.48 0.81 4.33
CA ARG A 32 -1.08 0.91 3.93
C ARG A 32 -0.18 0.08 4.84
N ARG A 33 -0.27 0.28 6.15
CA ARG A 33 0.60 -0.39 7.14
C ARG A 33 0.35 -1.89 7.21
N GLU A 34 -0.90 -2.31 7.10
CA GLU A 34 -1.29 -3.69 7.37
C GLU A 34 -1.26 -4.58 6.12
N PHE A 35 -1.42 -4.02 4.92
CA PHE A 35 -1.47 -4.81 3.67
C PHE A 35 -0.50 -4.34 2.60
N ILE A 36 -0.44 -3.04 2.30
CA ILE A 36 0.35 -2.54 1.17
C ILE A 36 1.86 -2.61 1.45
N ASP A 37 2.31 -2.12 2.60
CA ASP A 37 3.74 -2.16 2.94
C ASP A 37 4.23 -3.61 3.10
N PRO A 38 3.50 -4.52 3.79
CA PRO A 38 3.86 -5.94 3.82
C PRO A 38 3.88 -6.62 2.44
N LEU A 39 2.93 -6.28 1.55
CA LEU A 39 2.89 -6.82 0.19
C LEU A 39 4.17 -6.46 -0.58
N PHE A 40 4.54 -5.18 -0.60
CA PHE A 40 5.73 -4.73 -1.32
C PHE A 40 7.01 -5.30 -0.71
N ARG A 41 7.12 -5.37 0.63
CA ARG A 41 8.25 -6.05 1.28
C ARG A 41 8.33 -7.53 0.90
N ALA A 42 7.21 -8.25 0.85
CA ALA A 42 7.17 -9.65 0.42
C ALA A 42 7.61 -9.83 -1.04
N LEU A 43 7.38 -8.82 -1.89
CA LEU A 43 7.87 -8.76 -3.26
C LEU A 43 9.34 -8.31 -3.37
N GLY A 44 10.03 -8.07 -2.25
CA GLY A 44 11.43 -7.68 -2.21
C GLY A 44 11.69 -6.18 -2.35
N TRP A 45 10.67 -5.34 -2.20
CA TRP A 45 10.84 -3.88 -2.26
C TRP A 45 11.39 -3.35 -0.94
N ASP A 46 12.38 -2.46 -1.05
CA ASP A 46 12.93 -1.72 0.08
C ASP A 46 12.14 -0.43 0.33
N LEU A 47 11.09 -0.54 1.14
CA LEU A 47 10.22 0.60 1.47
C LEU A 47 10.89 1.60 2.43
N ASP A 48 11.79 1.12 3.28
CA ASP A 48 12.46 1.92 4.30
C ASP A 48 13.76 2.56 3.77
N ASN A 49 14.07 2.34 2.48
CA ASN A 49 15.30 2.77 1.80
C ASN A 49 16.56 2.38 2.58
N ILE A 50 16.56 1.19 3.17
CA ILE A 50 17.67 0.64 3.97
C ILE A 50 18.91 0.42 3.10
N ALA A 51 18.73 0.09 1.82
CA ALA A 51 19.80 -0.06 0.86
C ALA A 51 20.40 1.29 0.39
N GLY A 52 19.86 2.43 0.84
CA GLY A 52 20.42 3.75 0.57
C GLY A 52 20.31 4.18 -0.90
N HIS A 53 19.37 3.61 -1.66
CA HIS A 53 19.15 3.99 -3.04
C HIS A 53 18.76 5.47 -3.14
N ALA A 54 19.39 6.18 -4.08
CA ALA A 54 19.05 7.55 -4.38
C ALA A 54 17.56 7.63 -4.76
N LYS A 55 16.93 8.75 -4.38
CA LYS A 55 15.53 9.20 -4.59
C LYS A 55 14.93 9.06 -6.01
N ALA A 56 15.65 8.43 -6.94
CA ALA A 56 15.44 8.38 -8.37
C ALA A 56 14.54 7.21 -8.86
N TYR A 57 14.15 6.26 -8.01
CA TYR A 57 13.14 5.24 -8.34
C TYR A 57 11.72 5.62 -7.88
N LYS A 58 11.43 6.92 -7.74
CA LYS A 58 10.04 7.37 -7.64
C LYS A 58 9.42 7.35 -9.04
N ASP A 59 8.88 6.21 -9.46
CA ASP A 59 7.91 6.15 -10.56
C ASP A 59 6.56 6.79 -10.16
N VAL A 60 6.39 7.14 -8.88
CA VAL A 60 5.23 7.82 -8.34
C VAL A 60 5.56 9.30 -8.13
N ILE A 61 5.18 10.12 -9.12
CA ILE A 61 4.81 11.51 -8.90
C ILE A 61 3.67 11.47 -7.88
N HIS A 62 3.85 12.12 -6.74
CA HIS A 62 2.82 12.33 -5.73
C HIS A 62 1.54 12.74 -6.45
N GLU A 63 0.45 11.97 -6.32
CA GLU A 63 -0.82 12.29 -6.97
C GLU A 63 -1.13 13.77 -6.76
N ASP A 64 -1.46 14.47 -7.84
CA ASP A 64 -1.83 15.87 -7.82
C ASP A 64 -2.74 16.12 -6.62
N ALA A 65 -2.30 16.99 -5.72
CA ALA A 65 -3.16 17.51 -4.68
C ALA A 65 -4.29 18.29 -5.38
N ILE A 66 -5.37 17.61 -5.76
CA ILE A 66 -6.57 18.25 -6.29
C ILE A 66 -7.14 19.05 -5.12
N ARG A 67 -6.83 20.35 -5.09
CA ARG A 67 -7.55 21.32 -4.28
C ARG A 67 -8.90 21.54 -4.95
N ILE A 68 -9.96 20.96 -4.41
CA ILE A 68 -11.31 21.37 -4.76
C ILE A 68 -11.50 22.76 -4.16
N VAL A 69 -11.46 23.79 -5.00
CA VAL A 69 -11.91 25.13 -4.65
C VAL A 69 -13.43 25.14 -4.78
N GLU A 70 -14.13 25.18 -3.64
CA GLU A 70 -15.54 25.56 -3.58
C GLU A 70 -15.68 27.00 -4.06
N ARG A 71 -16.63 27.24 -4.97
CA ARG A 71 -17.08 28.58 -5.34
C ARG A 71 -18.38 28.87 -4.58
N ASP A 72 -18.39 30.00 -3.87
CA ASP A 72 -19.56 30.59 -3.22
C ASP A 72 -20.73 30.86 -4.19
#